data_AF-A0A965ASL1-F1
#
_entry.id   AF-A0A965ASL1-F1
#
_cell.length_a   1.000
_cell.length_b   1.000
_cell.length_c   1.000
_cell.angle_alpha   90.00
_cell.angle_beta   90.00
_cell.angle_gamma   90.00
#
_symmetry.space_group_name_H-M   'P 1'
#
loop_
_entity.id
_entity.type
_entity.pdbx_description
1 polymer ?
#
loop_
_entity_poly.entity_id
_entity_poly.type
_entity_poly.pdbx_seq_one_letter_code
_entity_poly.pdbx_strand_id
1 'polypeptide(L)'
;MTNRFYQGFCLNTGNPSSHFRSFDIVTEREITDYEGGFIIETVKNREEYFDDTEVIGEPFYAVYGSFKIDFVQSSFKIMITDKLEDAISLVEHLTGNKVSEYYYD
;
A
#
# COMPACT_ATOMS: atom_id res chain seq x y z
N MET A 1 -13.44 -1.65 -9.78
CA MET A 1 -12.68 -2.86 -9.41
C MET A 1 -13.13 -3.33 -8.03
N THR A 2 -13.14 -4.63 -7.73
CA THR A 2 -13.59 -5.14 -6.40
C THR A 2 -12.42 -5.17 -5.42
N ASN A 3 -12.67 -4.81 -4.15
CA ASN A 3 -11.71 -4.95 -3.07
C ASN A 3 -11.34 -6.43 -2.82
N ARG A 4 -10.08 -6.65 -2.50
CA ARG A 4 -9.43 -7.94 -2.21
C ARG A 4 -8.04 -7.69 -1.64
N PHE A 5 -7.41 -8.74 -1.10
CA PHE A 5 -5.96 -8.73 -0.84
C PHE A 5 -5.21 -8.24 -2.09
N TYR A 6 -4.36 -7.24 -1.90
CA TYR A 6 -3.58 -6.63 -2.97
C TYR A 6 -2.21 -6.16 -2.48
N GLN A 7 -1.21 -6.45 -3.30
CA GLN A 7 0.11 -5.88 -3.22
C GLN A 7 0.55 -5.50 -4.63
N GLY A 8 0.88 -4.23 -4.80
CA GLY A 8 1.26 -3.68 -6.09
C GLY A 8 2.47 -2.78 -6.00
N PHE A 9 3.18 -2.67 -7.11
CA PHE A 9 4.36 -1.84 -7.24
C PHE A 9 4.38 -1.14 -8.58
N CYS A 10 4.89 0.08 -8.57
CA CYS A 10 5.06 0.86 -9.78
C CYS A 10 6.36 1.67 -9.73
N LEU A 11 7.21 1.50 -10.73
CA LEU A 11 8.34 2.40 -10.94
C LEU A 11 7.82 3.75 -11.44
N ASN A 12 8.41 4.83 -10.96
CA ASN A 12 8.02 6.18 -11.35
C ASN A 12 8.79 6.69 -12.60
N THR A 13 8.97 5.84 -13.61
CA THR A 13 9.74 6.20 -14.82
C THR A 13 9.01 7.16 -15.75
N GLY A 14 7.67 7.19 -15.73
CA GLY A 14 6.86 8.12 -16.53
C GLY A 14 6.79 9.55 -15.97
N ASN A 15 7.24 9.77 -14.72
CA ASN A 15 7.37 11.10 -14.12
C ASN A 15 8.79 11.29 -13.52
N PRO A 16 9.82 11.43 -14.37
CA PRO A 16 11.22 11.50 -13.93
C PRO A 16 11.55 12.77 -13.13
N SER A 17 10.74 13.84 -13.25
CA SER A 17 10.89 15.08 -12.48
C SER A 17 10.53 14.93 -11.00
N SER A 18 9.69 13.97 -10.64
CA SER A 18 9.32 13.69 -9.25
C SER A 18 10.53 13.19 -8.44
N HIS A 19 10.55 13.48 -7.14
CA HIS A 19 11.55 12.95 -6.22
C HIS A 19 11.33 11.49 -5.83
N PHE A 20 10.16 10.94 -6.13
CA PHE A 20 9.86 9.53 -5.92
C PHE A 20 10.48 8.65 -7.01
N ARG A 21 11.07 7.55 -6.58
CA ARG A 21 11.62 6.48 -7.43
C ARG A 21 10.56 5.45 -7.78
N SER A 22 9.73 5.07 -6.81
CA SER A 22 8.70 4.05 -6.96
C SER A 22 7.58 4.25 -5.96
N PHE A 23 6.49 3.52 -6.18
CA PHE A 23 5.35 3.47 -5.29
C PHE A 23 4.97 2.02 -5.01
N ASP A 24 4.55 1.77 -3.78
CA ASP A 24 4.04 0.48 -3.30
C ASP A 24 2.59 0.69 -2.84
N ILE A 25 1.70 -0.23 -3.24
CA ILE A 25 0.33 -0.32 -2.73
C ILE A 25 0.27 -1.59 -1.91
N VAL A 26 -0.09 -1.48 -0.64
CA VAL A 26 -0.20 -2.62 0.26
C VAL A 26 -1.55 -2.64 0.94
N THR A 27 -2.00 -3.84 1.29
CA THR A 27 -3.17 -4.03 2.15
C THR A 27 -2.71 -3.97 3.61
N GLU A 28 -3.34 -3.13 4.42
CA GLU A 28 -3.07 -3.00 5.85
C GLU A 28 -4.36 -3.21 6.65
N ARG A 29 -4.20 -3.55 7.93
CA ARG A 29 -5.30 -3.68 8.89
C ARG A 29 -4.89 -3.12 10.24
N GLU A 30 -5.87 -2.69 11.03
CA GLU A 30 -5.66 -2.35 12.43
C GLU A 30 -5.82 -3.62 13.26
N ILE A 31 -4.89 -3.87 14.19
CA ILE A 31 -4.99 -4.95 15.17
C ILE A 31 -4.91 -4.37 16.58
N THR A 32 -5.63 -5.00 17.50
CA THR A 32 -5.66 -4.56 18.90
C THR A 32 -4.30 -4.85 19.55
N ASP A 33 -3.73 -3.87 20.26
CA ASP A 33 -2.55 -4.12 21.07
C ASP A 33 -2.91 -4.62 22.49
N TYR A 34 -1.95 -5.22 23.20
CA TYR A 34 -2.16 -5.74 24.55
C TYR A 34 -2.44 -4.65 25.61
N GLU A 35 -2.24 -3.37 25.29
CA GLU A 35 -2.46 -2.22 26.17
C GLU A 35 -3.80 -1.52 25.88
N GLY A 36 -4.61 -2.04 24.95
CA GLY A 36 -5.92 -1.49 24.56
C GLY A 36 -5.88 -0.40 23.50
N GLY A 37 -4.73 -0.16 22.88
CA GLY A 37 -4.56 0.62 21.65
C GLY A 37 -4.64 -0.25 20.39
N PHE A 38 -4.11 0.27 19.29
CA PHE A 38 -4.04 -0.45 18.02
C PHE A 38 -2.73 -0.17 17.30
N ILE A 39 -2.28 -1.15 16.53
CA ILE A 39 -1.17 -1.00 15.59
C ILE A 39 -1.63 -1.31 14.18
N ILE A 40 -0.97 -0.71 13.19
CA ILE A 40 -1.21 -0.99 11.77
C ILE A 40 -0.24 -2.08 11.33
N GLU A 41 -0.78 -3.17 10.80
CA GLU A 41 -0.01 -4.27 10.24
C GLU A 41 -0.25 -4.37 8.73
N THR A 42 0.81 -4.60 7.96
CA THR A 42 0.70 -4.96 6.54
C THR A 42 0.32 -6.44 6.42
N VAL A 43 -0.80 -6.70 5.75
CA VAL A 43 -1.27 -8.05 5.41
C VAL A 43 -0.31 -8.64 4.36
N LYS A 44 0.22 -9.83 4.64
CA LYS A 44 1.29 -10.44 3.82
C LYS A 44 0.77 -11.39 2.77
N ASN A 45 -0.38 -12.01 3.00
CA ASN A 45 -0.95 -13.01 2.11
C ASN A 45 -2.49 -13.03 2.21
N ARG A 46 -3.11 -13.85 1.35
CA ARG A 46 -4.58 -13.98 1.31
C ARG A 46 -5.16 -14.62 2.57
N GLU A 47 -4.43 -15.51 3.22
CA GLU A 47 -4.91 -16.20 4.42
C GLU A 47 -5.06 -15.20 5.56
N GLU A 48 -4.05 -14.36 5.78
CA GLU A 48 -4.09 -13.24 6.73
C GLU A 48 -5.17 -12.21 6.39
N TYR A 49 -5.49 -12.03 5.11
CA TYR A 49 -6.56 -11.10 4.69
C TYR A 49 -7.97 -11.56 5.11
N PHE A 50 -8.19 -12.87 5.22
CA PHE A 50 -9.46 -13.45 5.67
C PHE A 50 -9.44 -13.85 7.15
N ASP A 51 -8.32 -13.65 7.85
CA ASP A 51 -8.22 -13.90 9.27
C ASP A 51 -8.68 -12.65 10.05
N ASP A 52 -9.86 -12.77 10.66
CA ASP A 52 -10.50 -11.69 11.42
C ASP A 52 -10.08 -11.68 12.90
N THR A 53 -9.17 -12.56 13.31
CA THR A 53 -8.76 -12.66 14.72
C THR A 53 -7.94 -11.43 15.13
N GLU A 54 -8.37 -10.73 16.19
CA GLU A 54 -7.71 -9.53 16.75
C GLU A 54 -7.75 -8.26 15.86
N VAL A 55 -8.41 -8.34 14.69
CA VAL A 55 -8.55 -7.22 13.74
C VAL A 55 -9.63 -6.24 14.20
N ILE A 56 -9.33 -4.94 14.06
CA ILE A 56 -10.27 -3.84 14.28
C ILE A 56 -10.70 -3.31 12.92
N GLY A 57 -11.98 -3.49 12.59
CA GLY A 57 -12.55 -2.99 11.34
C GLY A 57 -12.12 -3.76 10.10
N GLU A 58 -12.34 -3.16 8.94
CA GLU A 58 -12.03 -3.76 7.64
C GLU A 58 -10.60 -3.39 7.19
N PRO A 59 -9.88 -4.30 6.48
CA PRO A 59 -8.62 -3.96 5.85
C PRO A 59 -8.75 -2.81 4.84
N PHE A 60 -7.69 -2.03 4.70
CA PHE A 60 -7.61 -0.88 3.80
C PHE A 60 -6.34 -0.90 2.96
N TYR A 61 -6.24 0.01 1.99
CA TYR A 61 -5.10 0.13 1.11
C TYR A 61 -4.27 1.36 1.45
N ALA A 62 -2.96 1.16 1.62
CA ALA A 62 -2.00 2.23 1.83
C ALA A 62 -1.07 2.35 0.61
N VAL A 63 -0.84 3.59 0.18
CA VAL A 63 0.13 3.94 -0.86
C VAL A 63 1.37 4.52 -0.21
N TYR A 64 2.51 3.90 -0.46
CA TYR A 64 3.82 4.38 -0.02
C TYR A 64 4.62 4.84 -1.23
N GLY A 65 5.28 5.99 -1.12
CA GLY A 65 6.26 6.45 -2.11
C GLY A 65 7.68 6.28 -1.57
N SER A 66 8.55 5.63 -2.34
CA SER A 66 9.97 5.52 -2.03
C SER A 66 10.74 6.61 -2.75
N PHE A 67 11.59 7.35 -2.03
CA PHE A 67 12.37 8.44 -2.62
C PHE A 67 13.56 7.91 -3.43
N LYS A 68 14.11 8.77 -4.29
CA LYS A 68 15.42 8.54 -4.93
C LYS A 68 16.54 8.55 -3.89
N ILE A 69 17.68 7.96 -4.23
CA ILE A 69 18.79 7.69 -3.28
C ILE A 69 19.38 8.95 -2.62
N ASP A 70 19.16 10.12 -3.22
CA ASP A 70 19.69 11.41 -2.75
C ASP A 70 18.93 11.96 -1.53
N PHE A 71 17.91 11.25 -1.02
CA PHE A 71 17.08 11.67 0.10
C PHE A 71 17.40 10.89 1.39
N VAL A 72 17.35 11.59 2.52
CA VAL A 72 17.59 11.00 3.86
C VAL A 72 16.47 10.04 4.27
N GLN A 73 15.25 10.31 3.83
CA GLN A 73 14.08 9.46 4.08
C GLN A 73 13.94 8.41 2.98
N SER A 74 13.74 7.16 3.37
CA SER A 74 13.59 6.04 2.43
C SER A 74 12.21 5.98 1.78
N SER A 75 11.14 6.13 2.58
CA SER A 75 9.76 6.07 2.12
C SER A 75 8.82 6.97 2.92
N PHE A 76 7.65 7.27 2.33
CA PHE A 76 6.61 8.09 2.93
C PHE A 76 5.22 7.54 2.60
N LYS A 77 4.30 7.51 3.56
CA LYS A 77 2.90 7.12 3.35
C LYS A 77 2.14 8.30 2.73
N ILE A 78 1.63 8.11 1.52
CA ILE A 78 1.01 9.17 0.71
C ILE A 78 -0.50 9.18 0.91
N MET A 79 -1.13 8.01 0.94
CA MET A 79 -2.58 7.88 1.01
C MET A 79 -2.99 6.61 1.73
N ILE A 80 -4.14 6.66 2.39
CA ILE A 80 -4.93 5.52 2.85
C ILE A 80 -6.31 5.62 2.20
N THR A 81 -6.87 4.50 1.75
CA THR A 81 -8.22 4.43 1.20
C THR A 81 -8.84 3.06 1.46
N ASP A 82 -10.17 3.01 1.56
CA ASP A 82 -10.97 1.78 1.63
C ASP A 82 -11.16 1.14 0.25
N LYS A 83 -10.79 1.82 -0.85
CA LYS A 83 -11.01 1.35 -2.22
C LYS A 83 -9.71 1.08 -2.96
N LEU A 84 -9.54 -0.17 -3.39
CA LEU A 84 -8.38 -0.59 -4.18
C LEU A 84 -8.24 0.22 -5.47
N GLU A 85 -9.36 0.50 -6.12
CA GLU A 85 -9.41 1.27 -7.37
C GLU A 85 -8.82 2.68 -7.21
N ASP A 86 -9.06 3.32 -6.07
CA ASP A 86 -8.55 4.67 -5.80
C ASP A 86 -7.03 4.64 -5.58
N ALA A 87 -6.52 3.63 -4.86
CA ALA A 87 -5.09 3.44 -4.66
C ALA A 87 -4.34 3.22 -5.98
N ILE A 88 -4.85 2.32 -6.83
CA ILE A 88 -4.27 2.05 -8.15
C ILE A 88 -4.36 3.31 -9.02
N SER A 89 -5.52 3.94 -9.09
CA SER A 89 -5.74 5.13 -9.94
C SER A 89 -4.81 6.27 -9.56
N LEU A 90 -4.58 6.50 -8.25
CA LEU A 90 -3.62 7.49 -7.79
C LEU A 90 -2.21 7.19 -8.31
N VAL A 91 -1.72 5.96 -8.10
CA VAL A 91 -0.35 5.60 -8.48
C VAL A 91 -0.16 5.67 -10.00
N GLU A 92 -1.11 5.17 -10.78
CA GLU A 92 -1.04 5.24 -12.24
C GLU A 92 -1.08 6.69 -12.75
N HIS A 93 -1.89 7.55 -12.10
CA HIS A 93 -1.94 8.97 -12.43
C HIS A 93 -0.63 9.70 -12.11
N LEU A 94 -0.05 9.45 -10.93
CA LEU A 94 1.20 10.09 -10.49
C LEU A 94 2.41 9.68 -11.34
N THR A 95 2.44 8.43 -11.78
CA THR A 95 3.57 7.82 -12.48
C THR A 95 3.45 7.87 -13.99
N GLY A 96 2.23 7.94 -14.54
CA GLY A 96 1.96 7.69 -15.96
C GLY A 96 2.15 6.23 -16.38
N ASN A 97 2.37 5.32 -15.43
CA ASN A 97 2.64 3.91 -15.67
C ASN A 97 1.49 3.04 -15.15
N LYS A 98 1.47 1.76 -15.57
CA LYS A 98 0.56 0.76 -14.98
C LYS A 98 1.17 0.14 -13.73
N VAL A 99 0.34 -0.12 -12.73
CA VAL A 99 0.77 -0.83 -11.52
C VAL A 99 0.94 -2.32 -11.84
N SER A 100 2.08 -2.89 -11.42
CA SER A 100 2.31 -4.33 -11.46
C SER A 100 1.87 -4.95 -10.15
N GLU A 101 1.03 -5.97 -10.21
CA GLU A 101 0.60 -6.72 -9.04
C GLU A 101 1.57 -7.87 -8.74
N TYR A 102 1.85 -8.11 -7.47
CA TYR A 102 2.59 -9.27 -7.00
C TYR A 102 1.67 -10.31 -6.37
N TYR A 103 1.92 -11.57 -6.73
CA TYR A 103 1.38 -12.72 -6.02
C TYR A 103 2.57 -13.38 -5.32
N TYR A 104 2.55 -13.39 -3.99
CA TYR A 104 3.38 -14.32 -3.24
C TYR A 104 2.64 -15.67 -3.23
N ASP A 105 3.25 -16.67 -3.87
CA ASP A 105 2.85 -18.07 -3.79
C ASP A 105 3.16 -18.65 -2.41
#